data_AF-A0A7S2TEF9-F1
#
_entry.id   AF-A0A7S2TEF9-F1
#
_cell.length_a   1.000
_cell.length_b   1.000
_cell.length_c   1.000
_cell.angle_alpha   90.00
_cell.angle_beta   90.00
_cell.angle_gamma   90.00
#
_symmetry.space_group_name_H-M   'P 1'
#
loop_
_entity.id
_entity.type
_entity.pdbx_description
1 polymer ?
#
loop_
_entity_poly.entity_id
_entity_poly.type
_entity_poly.pdbx_seq_one_letter_code
_entity_poly.pdbx_strand_id
1 'polypeptide(L)'
;ISCVNNTPVMELIRGIRNKFNELVPGLEDGGMTAMALGLSHSLSRYKLKFSPDKVDTMIVQAISLLDELDKEINTYSMRVREWYGWHFPEMGKIVTDNMQYARVVLKAGVRKNMHDMDFSDIMAEDVEEDMKKTCEISMGTEISEDDIKNLSALCTQVISLSAYRVQLSDYLKNRMAAIAPNLSVMVGDLVGARLIAHAGSLMNLAKAPASTVQILGAEKALFRALKTKHDTPKYGLI
;
A
#
# COMPACT_ATOMS: atom_id res chain seq x y z
N ILE A 1 7.28 33.25 -49.70
CA ILE A 1 5.88 33.41 -50.16
C ILE A 1 5.17 34.32 -49.17
N SER A 2 4.57 35.42 -49.62
CA SER A 2 3.82 36.36 -48.77
C SER A 2 2.42 35.83 -48.49
N CYS A 3 2.09 35.54 -47.22
CA CYS A 3 0.78 35.05 -46.82
C CYS A 3 -0.20 36.22 -46.62
N VAL A 4 -1.42 36.09 -47.14
CA VAL A 4 -2.50 37.08 -46.98
C VAL A 4 -3.46 36.59 -45.88
N ASN A 5 -3.78 37.43 -44.90
CA ASN A 5 -4.73 37.13 -43.83
C ASN A 5 -5.78 38.23 -43.75
N ASN A 6 -6.94 38.01 -44.39
CA ASN A 6 -8.04 38.97 -44.46
C ASN A 6 -9.37 38.30 -44.06
N THR A 7 -10.39 39.10 -43.70
CA THR A 7 -11.75 38.62 -43.36
C THR A 7 -12.39 37.68 -44.40
N PRO A 8 -12.25 37.92 -45.73
CA PRO A 8 -12.77 36.98 -46.73
C PRO A 8 -12.11 35.58 -46.67
N VAL A 9 -10.85 35.50 -46.25
CA VAL A 9 -10.13 34.23 -46.09
C VAL A 9 -10.73 33.43 -44.92
N MET A 10 -11.19 34.10 -43.86
CA MET A 10 -11.87 33.43 -42.74
C MET A 10 -13.24 32.87 -43.14
N GLU A 11 -14.03 33.59 -43.93
CA GLU A 11 -15.29 33.08 -44.49
C GLU A 11 -15.04 31.88 -45.42
N LEU A 12 -13.96 31.91 -46.20
CA LEU A 12 -13.53 30.79 -47.04
C LEU A 12 -13.13 29.56 -46.20
N ILE A 13 -12.34 29.74 -45.13
CA ILE A 13 -11.97 28.64 -44.20
C ILE A 13 -13.22 28.04 -43.53
N ARG A 14 -14.20 28.87 -43.17
CA ARG A 14 -15.48 28.41 -42.61
C ARG A 14 -16.28 27.57 -43.61
N GLY A 15 -16.36 28.01 -44.87
CA GLY A 15 -16.99 27.24 -45.95
C GLY A 15 -16.32 25.88 -46.15
N ILE A 16 -14.98 25.84 -46.15
CA ILE A 16 -14.20 24.60 -46.26
C ILE A 16 -14.48 23.67 -45.09
N ARG A 17 -14.52 24.17 -43.85
CA ARG A 17 -14.83 23.34 -42.67
C ARG A 17 -16.23 22.75 -42.70
N ASN A 18 -17.23 23.52 -43.16
CA ASN A 18 -18.61 23.05 -43.26
C ASN A 18 -18.78 21.94 -44.31
N LYS A 19 -17.97 21.95 -45.37
CA LYS A 19 -18.00 20.97 -46.46
C LYS A 19 -16.84 19.97 -46.41
N PHE A 20 -16.12 19.91 -45.29
CA PHE A 20 -14.90 19.12 -45.16
C PHE A 20 -15.14 17.62 -45.43
N ASN A 21 -16.29 17.10 -44.99
CA ASN A 21 -16.68 15.70 -45.16
C ASN A 21 -16.91 15.32 -46.62
N GLU A 22 -17.35 16.28 -47.45
CA GLU A 22 -17.50 16.09 -48.90
C GLU A 22 -16.16 16.24 -49.64
N LEU A 23 -15.25 17.06 -49.12
CA LEU A 23 -13.94 17.37 -49.70
C LEU A 23 -12.92 16.24 -49.55
N VAL A 24 -13.01 15.43 -48.49
CA VAL A 24 -12.07 14.33 -48.24
C VAL A 24 -12.84 13.00 -48.16
N PRO A 25 -13.13 12.37 -49.32
CA PRO A 25 -13.81 11.09 -49.36
C PRO A 25 -12.94 9.99 -48.74
N GLY A 26 -13.49 9.25 -47.76
CA GLY A 26 -12.81 8.15 -47.06
C GLY A 26 -12.53 8.40 -45.57
N LEU A 27 -12.78 9.60 -45.06
CA LEU A 27 -12.80 9.88 -43.62
C LEU A 27 -14.25 9.83 -43.11
N GLU A 28 -14.60 8.76 -42.42
CA GLU A 28 -15.88 8.67 -41.72
C GLU A 28 -15.96 9.71 -40.58
N ASP A 29 -17.12 10.35 -40.39
CA ASP A 29 -17.35 11.37 -39.36
C ASP A 29 -17.02 10.90 -37.92
N GLY A 30 -17.23 9.61 -37.64
CA GLY A 30 -16.89 8.99 -36.36
C GLY A 30 -15.38 8.95 -36.10
N GLY A 31 -14.55 8.77 -37.14
CA GLY A 31 -13.10 8.75 -37.03
C GLY A 31 -12.52 10.13 -36.69
N MET A 32 -13.05 11.18 -37.33
CA MET A 32 -12.59 12.56 -37.12
C MET A 32 -12.93 13.08 -35.72
N THR A 33 -14.12 12.79 -35.20
CA THR A 33 -14.51 13.19 -33.84
C THR A 33 -13.65 12.47 -32.79
N ALA A 34 -13.37 11.18 -32.97
CA ALA A 34 -12.47 10.43 -32.10
C ALA A 34 -11.03 10.98 -32.14
N MET A 35 -10.51 11.32 -33.32
CA MET A 35 -9.18 11.93 -33.47
C MET A 35 -9.12 13.34 -32.84
N ALA A 36 -10.13 14.17 -33.06
CA ALA A 36 -10.21 15.50 -32.46
C ALA A 36 -10.29 15.44 -30.93
N LEU A 37 -11.04 14.47 -30.39
CA LEU A 37 -11.11 14.19 -28.95
C LEU A 37 -9.74 13.73 -28.42
N GLY A 38 -9.09 12.80 -29.12
CA GLY A 38 -7.75 12.33 -28.77
C GLY A 38 -6.71 13.45 -28.75
N LEU A 39 -6.71 14.31 -29.79
CA LEU A 39 -5.86 15.48 -29.87
C LEU A 39 -6.17 16.46 -28.72
N SER A 40 -7.45 16.76 -28.46
CA SER A 40 -7.87 17.64 -27.38
C SER A 40 -7.42 17.14 -26.01
N HIS A 41 -7.58 15.84 -25.73
CA HIS A 41 -7.07 15.23 -24.51
C HIS A 41 -5.55 15.28 -24.43
N SER A 42 -4.83 14.98 -25.52
CA SER A 42 -3.36 15.03 -25.53
C SER A 42 -2.84 16.45 -25.29
N LEU A 43 -3.45 17.46 -25.91
CA LEU A 43 -3.10 18.86 -25.75
C LEU A 43 -3.45 19.36 -24.36
N SER A 44 -4.60 18.94 -23.81
CA SER A 44 -4.98 19.26 -22.44
C SER A 44 -4.03 18.64 -21.42
N ARG A 45 -3.66 17.36 -21.58
CA ARG A 45 -2.66 16.70 -20.72
C ARG A 45 -1.28 17.36 -20.85
N TYR A 46 -0.88 17.72 -22.08
CA TYR A 46 0.38 18.42 -22.32
C TYR A 46 0.41 19.83 -21.75
N LYS A 47 -0.70 20.57 -21.77
CA LYS A 47 -0.77 21.90 -21.15
C LYS A 47 -0.87 21.82 -19.63
N LEU A 48 -1.66 20.88 -19.12
CA LEU A 48 -1.81 20.69 -17.69
C LEU A 48 -0.52 20.13 -17.07
N LYS A 49 0.32 19.41 -17.85
CA LYS A 49 1.60 18.71 -17.54
C LYS A 49 1.62 17.81 -16.30
N PHE A 50 0.84 18.10 -15.28
CA PHE A 50 0.74 17.45 -13.99
C PHE A 50 -0.61 17.86 -13.40
N SER A 51 -1.53 16.91 -13.24
CA SER A 51 -2.66 17.13 -12.32
C SER A 51 -2.19 16.63 -10.95
N PRO A 52 -1.91 17.54 -9.99
CA PRO A 52 -1.44 17.14 -8.66
C PRO A 52 -2.45 16.25 -7.93
N ASP A 53 -3.75 16.43 -8.22
CA ASP A 53 -4.88 15.69 -7.63
C ASP A 53 -4.93 14.20 -7.97
N LYS A 54 -4.11 13.70 -8.91
CA LYS A 54 -4.02 12.27 -9.19
C LYS A 54 -2.81 11.62 -8.52
N VAL A 55 -1.82 12.40 -8.13
CA VAL A 55 -0.57 11.87 -7.59
C VAL A 55 -0.73 11.54 -6.11
N ASP A 56 -1.49 12.35 -5.37
CA ASP A 56 -1.85 12.11 -3.97
C ASP A 56 -2.80 10.91 -3.80
N THR A 57 -3.66 10.61 -4.78
CA THR A 57 -4.50 9.39 -4.74
C THR A 57 -3.67 8.11 -4.61
N MET A 58 -2.47 8.06 -5.21
CA MET A 58 -1.57 6.92 -5.07
C MET A 58 -0.99 6.79 -3.65
N ILE A 59 -0.76 7.91 -2.94
CA ILE A 59 -0.35 7.87 -1.52
C ILE A 59 -1.48 7.26 -0.69
N VAL A 60 -2.72 7.72 -0.90
CA VAL A 60 -3.90 7.23 -0.16
C VAL A 60 -4.07 5.72 -0.35
N GLN A 61 -3.98 5.23 -1.59
CA GLN A 61 -4.05 3.79 -1.86
C GLN A 61 -2.88 3.01 -1.24
N ALA A 62 -1.66 3.55 -1.31
CA ALA A 62 -0.48 2.87 -0.78
C ALA A 62 -0.52 2.73 0.76
N ILE A 63 -0.98 3.75 1.50
CA ILE A 63 -1.09 3.65 2.96
C ILE A 63 -2.24 2.73 3.39
N SER A 64 -3.38 2.77 2.70
CA SER A 64 -4.48 1.82 2.95
C SER A 64 -4.03 0.38 2.72
N LEU A 65 -3.31 0.12 1.63
CA LEU A 65 -2.74 -1.21 1.35
C LEU A 65 -1.72 -1.62 2.42
N LEU A 66 -0.91 -0.70 2.94
CA LEU A 66 0.05 -0.98 3.99
C LEU A 66 -0.65 -1.39 5.30
N ASP A 67 -1.71 -0.68 5.68
CA ASP A 67 -2.51 -1.03 6.87
C ASP A 67 -3.25 -2.38 6.70
N GLU A 68 -3.75 -2.68 5.49
CA GLU A 68 -4.34 -3.98 5.16
C GLU A 68 -3.32 -5.11 5.24
N LEU A 69 -2.14 -4.93 4.64
CA LEU A 69 -1.04 -5.89 4.69
C LEU A 69 -0.61 -6.19 6.12
N ASP A 70 -0.48 -5.19 6.99
CA ASP A 70 -0.09 -5.42 8.39
C ASP A 70 -1.12 -6.31 9.13
N LYS A 71 -2.41 -6.14 8.84
CA LYS A 71 -3.49 -6.97 9.40
C LYS A 71 -3.47 -8.39 8.83
N GLU A 72 -3.29 -8.52 7.51
CA GLU A 72 -3.24 -9.82 6.82
C GLU A 72 -2.01 -10.62 7.23
N ILE A 73 -0.82 -10.00 7.28
CA ILE A 73 0.41 -10.63 7.75
C ILE A 73 0.22 -11.17 9.17
N ASN A 74 -0.39 -10.41 10.07
CA ASN A 74 -0.65 -10.89 11.43
C ASN A 74 -1.63 -12.08 11.43
N THR A 75 -2.69 -12.00 10.61
CA THR A 75 -3.71 -13.06 10.51
C THR A 75 -3.11 -14.36 9.96
N TYR A 76 -2.30 -14.27 8.89
CA TYR A 76 -1.60 -15.41 8.33
C TYR A 76 -0.54 -15.96 9.28
N SER A 77 0.18 -15.10 10.00
CA SER A 77 1.16 -15.54 11.00
C SER A 77 0.53 -16.32 12.15
N MET A 78 -0.62 -15.84 12.66
CA MET A 78 -1.39 -16.57 13.67
C MET A 78 -1.89 -17.91 13.11
N ARG A 79 -2.30 -17.94 11.84
CA ARG A 79 -2.72 -19.18 11.18
C ARG A 79 -1.58 -20.19 11.06
N VAL A 80 -0.37 -19.75 10.72
CA VAL A 80 0.84 -20.60 10.67
C VAL A 80 1.13 -21.19 12.06
N ARG A 81 1.03 -20.38 13.12
CA ARG A 81 1.24 -20.82 14.50
C ARG A 81 0.24 -21.87 14.95
N GLU A 82 -1.05 -21.65 14.68
CA GLU A 82 -2.09 -22.63 15.01
C GLU A 82 -1.90 -23.92 14.24
N TRP A 83 -1.55 -23.83 12.96
CA TRP A 83 -1.40 -25.00 12.09
C TRP A 83 -0.17 -25.83 12.46
N TYR A 84 1.00 -25.20 12.64
CA TYR A 84 2.20 -25.91 13.09
C TYR A 84 2.15 -26.32 14.56
N GLY A 85 1.33 -25.63 15.38
CA GLY A 85 1.13 -25.94 16.79
C GLY A 85 0.60 -27.36 17.04
N TRP A 86 -0.05 -28.00 16.07
CA TRP A 86 -0.40 -29.43 16.16
C TRP A 86 0.84 -30.34 16.20
N HIS A 87 1.91 -29.96 15.51
CA HIS A 87 3.17 -30.72 15.45
C HIS A 87 4.17 -30.30 16.52
N PHE A 88 4.25 -29.00 16.80
CA PHE A 88 5.17 -28.47 17.81
C PHE A 88 4.52 -27.31 18.59
N PRO A 89 3.67 -27.63 19.59
CA PRO A 89 2.91 -26.62 20.33
C PRO A 89 3.78 -25.71 21.21
N GLU A 90 4.91 -26.23 21.73
CA GLU A 90 5.79 -25.52 22.66
C GLU A 90 6.57 -24.39 21.98
N MET A 91 6.86 -24.52 20.69
CA MET A 91 7.55 -23.51 19.88
C MET A 91 6.83 -22.15 19.91
N GLY A 92 5.50 -22.15 19.96
CA GLY A 92 4.72 -20.91 19.99
C GLY A 92 4.94 -20.08 21.27
N LYS A 93 5.37 -20.71 22.38
CA LYS A 93 5.69 -20.02 23.63
C LYS A 93 7.12 -19.48 23.66
N ILE A 94 8.03 -20.18 22.97
CA ILE A 94 9.47 -19.85 22.93
C ILE A 94 9.70 -18.73 21.91
N VAL A 95 9.21 -18.89 20.68
CA VAL A 95 9.42 -17.94 19.59
C VAL A 95 8.24 -16.97 19.51
N THR A 96 8.39 -15.81 20.16
CA THR A 96 7.36 -14.77 20.23
C THR A 96 7.22 -13.94 18.96
N ASP A 97 8.26 -13.85 18.12
CA ASP A 97 8.17 -13.18 16.82
C ASP A 97 7.57 -14.10 15.74
N ASN A 98 6.58 -13.56 15.03
CA ASN A 98 5.87 -14.23 13.94
C ASN A 98 6.78 -14.51 12.74
N MET A 99 7.67 -13.59 12.42
CA MET A 99 8.55 -13.70 11.25
C MET A 99 9.64 -14.74 11.47
N GLN A 100 10.27 -14.74 12.65
CA GLN A 100 11.18 -15.81 13.06
C GLN A 100 10.49 -17.17 13.06
N TYR A 101 9.27 -17.26 13.61
CA TYR A 101 8.50 -18.50 13.63
C TYR A 101 8.31 -19.09 12.22
N ALA A 102 7.88 -18.27 11.25
CA ALA A 102 7.69 -18.73 9.87
C ALA A 102 9.01 -19.19 9.21
N ARG A 103 10.13 -18.52 9.48
CA ARG A 103 11.46 -18.90 8.95
C ARG A 103 11.97 -20.22 9.51
N VAL A 104 11.73 -20.46 10.80
CA VAL A 104 12.11 -21.72 11.48
C VAL A 104 11.32 -22.89 10.92
N VAL A 105 10.00 -22.73 10.79
CA VAL A 105 9.13 -23.76 10.18
C VAL A 105 9.58 -24.08 8.76
N LEU A 106 9.96 -23.06 7.98
CA LEU A 106 10.46 -23.23 6.62
C LEU A 106 11.79 -24.01 6.57
N LYS A 107 12.73 -23.72 7.47
CA LYS A 107 14.05 -24.35 7.49
C LYS A 107 13.98 -25.79 8.02
N ALA A 108 13.26 -26.01 9.11
CA ALA A 108 13.22 -27.29 9.80
C ALA A 108 12.26 -28.31 9.20
N GLY A 109 11.05 -27.87 8.82
CA GLY A 109 9.94 -28.76 8.47
C GLY A 109 9.51 -29.66 9.63
N VAL A 110 10.14 -30.84 9.73
CA VAL A 110 9.83 -31.87 10.74
C VAL A 110 10.70 -31.72 11.98
N ARG A 111 10.17 -32.04 13.16
CA ARG A 111 10.92 -32.09 14.44
C ARG A 111 12.23 -32.88 14.37
N LYS A 112 12.27 -34.01 13.63
CA LYS A 112 13.48 -34.85 13.51
C LYS A 112 14.66 -34.10 12.89
N ASN A 113 14.40 -33.16 12.00
CA ASN A 113 15.43 -32.37 11.32
C ASN A 113 15.90 -31.16 12.14
N MET A 114 15.19 -30.81 13.24
CA MET A 114 15.55 -29.67 14.08
C MET A 114 16.88 -29.87 14.82
N HIS A 115 17.26 -31.10 15.11
CA HIS A 115 18.51 -31.40 15.82
C HIS A 115 19.74 -31.15 14.94
N ASP A 116 19.65 -31.50 13.65
CA ASP A 116 20.78 -31.45 12.72
C ASP A 116 20.98 -30.08 12.07
N MET A 117 19.98 -29.20 12.16
CA MET A 117 20.03 -27.87 11.57
C MET A 117 20.46 -26.79 12.57
N ASP A 118 21.17 -25.81 12.04
CA ASP A 118 21.60 -24.60 12.74
C ASP A 118 20.60 -23.46 12.49
N PHE A 119 20.15 -22.77 13.55
CA PHE A 119 19.22 -21.65 13.47
C PHE A 119 19.85 -20.29 13.84
N SER A 120 21.18 -20.22 13.95
CA SER A 120 21.94 -19.02 14.29
C SER A 120 21.65 -17.80 13.40
N ASP A 121 21.26 -18.02 12.14
CA ASP A 121 20.90 -16.93 11.20
C ASP A 121 19.56 -16.26 11.52
N ILE A 122 18.69 -16.93 12.28
CA ILE A 122 17.28 -16.55 12.46
C ILE A 122 17.03 -16.05 13.89
N MET A 123 17.66 -16.68 14.88
CA MET A 123 17.41 -16.43 16.30
C MET A 123 18.70 -16.43 17.12
N ALA A 124 18.61 -15.90 18.34
CA ALA A 124 19.71 -15.93 19.29
C ALA A 124 19.93 -17.35 19.84
N GLU A 125 21.18 -17.65 20.19
CA GLU A 125 21.64 -18.98 20.64
C GLU A 125 20.85 -19.49 21.85
N ASP A 126 20.52 -18.62 22.81
CA ASP A 126 19.71 -18.96 23.99
C ASP A 126 18.33 -19.54 23.62
N VAL A 127 17.67 -18.93 22.65
CA VAL A 127 16.31 -19.33 22.19
C VAL A 127 16.38 -20.61 21.38
N GLU A 128 17.45 -20.79 20.61
CA GLU A 128 17.68 -22.00 19.83
C GLU A 128 17.91 -23.22 20.73
N GLU A 129 18.73 -23.08 21.78
CA GLU A 129 18.95 -24.16 22.74
C GLU A 129 17.65 -24.59 23.42
N ASP A 130 16.85 -23.63 23.87
CA ASP A 130 15.57 -23.91 24.53
C ASP A 130 14.58 -24.57 23.55
N MET A 131 14.58 -24.16 22.28
CA MET A 131 13.79 -24.81 21.23
C MET A 131 14.25 -26.26 20.99
N LYS A 132 15.56 -26.53 20.96
CA LYS A 132 16.10 -27.89 20.77
C LYS A 132 15.77 -28.79 21.96
N LYS A 133 15.94 -28.30 23.20
CA LYS A 133 15.59 -29.02 24.44
C LYS A 133 14.10 -29.38 24.49
N THR A 134 13.23 -28.43 24.12
CA THR A 134 11.77 -28.67 24.09
C THR A 134 11.33 -29.55 22.92
N CYS A 135 12.07 -29.55 21.81
CA CYS A 135 11.80 -30.45 20.69
C CYS A 135 11.89 -31.93 21.10
N GLU A 136 12.83 -32.29 21.98
CA GLU A 136 12.98 -33.66 22.50
C GLU A 136 11.82 -34.11 23.38
N ILE A 137 11.24 -33.19 24.15
CA ILE A 137 10.17 -33.46 25.14
C ILE A 137 8.78 -33.21 24.53
N SER A 138 8.72 -32.75 23.27
CA SER A 138 7.51 -32.23 22.64
C SER A 138 6.38 -33.26 22.52
N MET A 139 5.19 -32.87 22.98
CA MET A 139 3.96 -33.67 22.90
C MET A 139 3.19 -33.60 21.57
N GLY A 140 3.72 -32.93 20.55
CA GLY A 140 3.01 -32.76 19.28
C GLY A 140 2.89 -34.05 18.45
N THR A 141 1.95 -34.07 17.50
CA THR A 141 1.68 -35.24 16.64
C THR A 141 2.56 -35.23 15.39
N GLU A 142 2.92 -36.39 14.84
CA GLU A 142 3.55 -36.44 13.52
C GLU A 142 2.56 -36.01 12.42
N ILE A 143 3.04 -35.24 11.44
CA ILE A 143 2.25 -34.78 10.28
C ILE A 143 2.78 -35.45 9.00
N SER A 144 1.91 -35.56 7.99
CA SER A 144 2.29 -36.00 6.65
C SER A 144 3.20 -34.98 5.96
N GLU A 145 4.06 -35.47 5.07
CA GLU A 145 4.90 -34.62 4.22
C GLU A 145 4.09 -33.67 3.34
N ASP A 146 2.90 -34.08 2.90
CA ASP A 146 2.05 -33.23 2.06
C ASP A 146 1.47 -32.03 2.83
N ASP A 147 1.14 -32.23 4.10
CA ASP A 147 0.71 -31.13 4.97
C ASP A 147 1.87 -30.16 5.25
N ILE A 148 3.09 -30.68 5.41
CA ILE A 148 4.30 -29.87 5.59
C ILE A 148 4.62 -29.06 4.32
N LYS A 149 4.41 -29.61 3.12
CA LYS A 149 4.54 -28.86 1.86
C LYS A 149 3.54 -27.69 1.80
N ASN A 150 2.29 -27.92 2.20
CA ASN A 150 1.29 -26.85 2.24
C ASN A 150 1.63 -25.77 3.28
N LEU A 151 2.11 -26.18 4.45
CA LEU A 151 2.52 -25.27 5.51
C LEU A 151 3.75 -24.44 5.10
N SER A 152 4.75 -25.06 4.49
CA SER A 152 5.95 -24.36 3.99
C SER A 152 5.61 -23.38 2.86
N ALA A 153 4.64 -23.72 2.00
CA ALA A 153 4.10 -22.79 1.01
C ALA A 153 3.47 -21.56 1.69
N LEU A 154 2.66 -21.76 2.74
CA LEU A 154 2.08 -20.66 3.51
C LEU A 154 3.18 -19.79 4.18
N CYS A 155 4.18 -20.42 4.80
CA CYS A 155 5.31 -19.69 5.40
C CYS A 155 6.07 -18.85 4.37
N THR A 156 6.29 -19.39 3.17
CA THR A 156 6.92 -18.66 2.05
C THR A 156 6.09 -17.44 1.66
N GLN A 157 4.76 -17.59 1.59
CA GLN A 157 3.85 -16.47 1.30
C GLN A 157 3.95 -15.38 2.38
N VAL A 158 3.90 -15.73 3.67
CA VAL A 158 4.03 -14.75 4.77
C VAL A 158 5.35 -14.00 4.69
N ILE A 159 6.46 -14.70 4.44
CA ILE A 159 7.78 -14.07 4.30
C ILE A 159 7.80 -13.11 3.09
N SER A 160 7.23 -13.52 1.96
CA SER A 160 7.15 -12.69 0.76
C SER A 160 6.30 -11.44 0.95
N LEU A 161 5.16 -11.55 1.65
CA LEU A 161 4.28 -10.43 1.98
C LEU A 161 4.96 -9.43 2.92
N SER A 162 5.71 -9.93 3.90
CA SER A 162 6.51 -9.10 4.79
C SER A 162 7.62 -8.34 4.05
N ALA A 163 8.31 -9.01 3.11
CA ALA A 163 9.29 -8.35 2.24
C ALA A 163 8.63 -7.28 1.35
N TYR A 164 7.48 -7.59 0.77
CA TYR A 164 6.69 -6.63 -0.02
C TYR A 164 6.25 -5.43 0.82
N ARG A 165 5.84 -5.64 2.08
CA ARG A 165 5.47 -4.57 3.02
C ARG A 165 6.63 -3.61 3.29
N VAL A 166 7.87 -4.11 3.40
CA VAL A 166 9.07 -3.25 3.51
C VAL A 166 9.28 -2.44 2.22
N GLN A 167 9.20 -3.10 1.05
CA GLN A 167 9.33 -2.41 -0.24
C GLN A 167 8.25 -1.32 -0.44
N LEU A 168 7.01 -1.60 -0.04
CA LEU A 168 5.90 -0.66 -0.12
C LEU A 168 6.11 0.53 0.82
N SER A 169 6.67 0.30 2.01
CA SER A 169 7.04 1.38 2.94
C SER A 169 8.10 2.29 2.33
N ASP A 170 9.14 1.74 1.71
CA ASP A 170 10.19 2.55 1.06
C ASP A 170 9.67 3.28 -0.19
N TYR A 171 8.78 2.65 -0.95
CA TYR A 171 8.04 3.31 -2.02
C TYR A 171 7.26 4.51 -1.50
N LEU A 172 6.53 4.36 -0.39
CA LEU A 172 5.74 5.43 0.23
C LEU A 172 6.63 6.59 0.69
N LYS A 173 7.78 6.31 1.34
CA LYS A 173 8.75 7.35 1.75
C LYS A 173 9.24 8.17 0.55
N ASN A 174 9.68 7.49 -0.51
CA ASN A 174 10.17 8.15 -1.72
C ASN A 174 9.09 9.00 -2.40
N ARG A 175 7.83 8.54 -2.37
CA ARG A 175 6.70 9.29 -2.90
C ARG A 175 6.33 10.49 -2.03
N MET A 176 6.33 10.33 -0.71
CA MET A 176 6.04 11.43 0.21
C MET A 176 7.07 12.55 0.10
N ALA A 177 8.36 12.20 0.02
CA ALA A 177 9.44 13.17 -0.20
C ALA A 177 9.29 13.95 -1.51
N ALA A 178 8.75 13.32 -2.57
CA ALA A 178 8.51 13.98 -3.85
C ALA A 178 7.27 14.90 -3.86
N ILE A 179 6.23 14.56 -3.09
CA ILE A 179 4.91 15.23 -3.15
C ILE A 179 4.76 16.28 -2.04
N ALA A 180 5.12 15.94 -0.81
CA ALA A 180 4.98 16.79 0.36
C ALA A 180 6.23 16.74 1.26
N PRO A 181 7.39 17.25 0.78
CA PRO A 181 8.66 17.20 1.53
C PRO A 181 8.58 17.94 2.88
N ASN A 182 7.89 19.07 2.94
CA ASN A 182 7.75 19.84 4.18
C ASN A 182 6.93 19.08 5.23
N LEU A 183 5.88 18.37 4.82
CA LEU A 183 5.07 17.57 5.73
C LEU A 183 5.86 16.36 6.26
N SER A 184 6.60 15.71 5.36
CA SER A 184 7.52 14.62 5.70
C SER A 184 8.55 15.03 6.75
N VAL A 185 9.21 16.18 6.58
CA VAL A 185 10.22 16.68 7.54
C VAL A 185 9.58 17.05 8.89
N MET A 186 8.36 17.58 8.90
CA MET A 186 7.71 18.05 10.13
C MET A 186 7.13 16.93 10.99
N VAL A 187 6.45 15.94 10.39
CA VAL A 187 5.67 14.92 11.12
C VAL A 187 6.13 13.48 10.81
N GLY A 188 6.98 13.30 9.80
CA GLY A 188 7.41 12.01 9.28
C GLY A 188 6.51 11.47 8.16
N ASP A 189 7.06 10.58 7.35
CA ASP A 189 6.40 10.08 6.13
C ASP A 189 5.10 9.32 6.41
N LEU A 190 5.13 8.45 7.42
CA LEU A 190 4.02 7.53 7.71
C LEU A 190 2.83 8.26 8.34
N VAL A 191 3.09 9.20 9.26
CA VAL A 191 2.04 10.05 9.85
C VAL A 191 1.51 11.03 8.81
N GLY A 192 2.38 11.64 7.99
CA GLY A 192 1.97 12.50 6.89
C GLY A 192 1.06 11.79 5.88
N ALA A 193 1.38 10.55 5.51
CA ALA A 193 0.55 9.73 4.63
C ALA A 193 -0.84 9.46 5.21
N ARG A 194 -0.92 9.14 6.51
CA ARG A 194 -2.20 8.92 7.20
C ARG A 194 -3.05 10.19 7.27
N LEU A 195 -2.45 11.36 7.49
CA LEU A 195 -3.17 12.64 7.47
C LEU A 195 -3.78 12.91 6.08
N ILE A 196 -3.01 12.68 5.01
CA ILE A 196 -3.49 12.84 3.62
C ILE A 196 -4.61 11.84 3.33
N ALA A 197 -4.47 10.58 3.75
CA ALA A 197 -5.49 9.55 3.54
C ALA A 197 -6.79 9.86 4.27
N HIS A 198 -6.74 10.31 5.52
CA HIS A 198 -7.92 10.66 6.28
C HIS A 198 -8.62 11.93 5.74
N ALA A 199 -7.86 12.89 5.20
CA ALA A 199 -8.40 14.05 4.50
C ALA A 199 -8.90 13.76 3.07
N GLY A 200 -8.52 12.61 2.50
CA GLY A 200 -8.85 12.14 1.16
C GLY A 200 -8.02 12.75 0.02
N SER A 201 -7.47 13.95 0.19
CA SER A 201 -6.53 14.57 -0.76
C SER A 201 -5.63 15.58 -0.05
N LEU A 202 -4.48 15.90 -0.66
CA LEU A 202 -3.56 16.89 -0.11
C LEU A 202 -4.18 18.29 -0.09
N MET A 203 -4.97 18.63 -1.12
CA MET A 203 -5.67 19.91 -1.19
C MET A 203 -6.74 20.05 -0.11
N ASN A 204 -7.43 18.96 0.24
CA ASN A 204 -8.41 18.97 1.34
C ASN A 204 -7.72 19.14 2.69
N LEU A 205 -6.57 18.47 2.90
CA LEU A 205 -5.77 18.65 4.10
C LEU A 205 -5.29 20.10 4.24
N ALA A 206 -4.86 20.73 3.15
CA ALA A 206 -4.43 22.13 3.14
C ALA A 206 -5.55 23.13 3.48
N LYS A 207 -6.82 22.78 3.22
CA LYS A 207 -7.98 23.61 3.58
C LYS A 207 -8.40 23.45 5.04
N ALA A 208 -7.99 22.37 5.70
CA ALA A 208 -8.36 22.11 7.09
C ALA A 208 -7.61 23.08 8.03
N PRO A 209 -8.30 23.67 9.03
CA PRO A 209 -7.62 24.51 10.01
C PRO A 209 -6.75 23.66 10.94
N ALA A 210 -5.73 24.28 11.55
CA ALA A 210 -4.77 23.59 12.41
C ALA A 210 -5.43 22.81 13.57
N SER A 211 -6.50 23.35 14.16
CA SER A 211 -7.26 22.67 15.23
C SER A 211 -7.93 21.38 14.75
N THR A 212 -8.40 21.33 13.50
CA THR A 212 -8.95 20.11 12.89
C THR A 212 -7.85 19.10 12.60
N VAL A 213 -6.69 19.55 12.12
CA VAL A 213 -5.53 18.66 11.87
C VAL A 213 -5.04 18.02 13.18
N GLN A 214 -5.06 18.75 14.30
CA GLN A 214 -4.66 18.23 15.61
C GLN A 214 -5.53 17.06 16.10
N ILE A 215 -6.84 17.13 15.89
CA ILE A 215 -7.82 16.14 16.38
C ILE A 215 -8.22 15.12 15.31
N LEU A 216 -7.56 15.16 14.14
CA LEU A 216 -7.86 14.29 12.99
C LEU A 216 -7.71 12.82 13.41
N GLY A 217 -8.69 11.97 13.10
CA GLY A 217 -8.71 10.56 13.50
C GLY A 217 -9.28 10.27 14.91
N ALA A 218 -9.39 11.26 15.79
CA ALA A 218 -10.06 11.12 17.11
C ALA A 218 -11.52 11.61 17.10
N GLU A 219 -12.11 11.78 15.91
CA GLU A 219 -13.45 12.36 15.70
C GLU A 219 -14.54 11.67 16.53
N LYS A 220 -14.53 10.33 16.60
CA LYS A 220 -15.51 9.58 17.40
C LYS A 220 -15.45 9.94 18.88
N ALA A 221 -14.25 10.09 19.43
CA ALA A 221 -14.06 10.47 20.83
C ALA A 221 -14.43 11.95 21.04
N LEU A 222 -14.04 12.82 20.10
CA LEU A 222 -14.39 14.24 20.09
C LEU A 222 -15.91 14.45 20.09
N PHE A 223 -16.63 13.86 19.15
CA PHE A 223 -18.08 14.00 19.06
C PHE A 223 -18.81 13.39 20.24
N ARG A 224 -18.27 12.32 20.83
CA ARG A 224 -18.81 11.75 22.08
C ARG A 224 -18.65 12.74 23.24
N ALA A 225 -17.46 13.29 23.43
CA ALA A 225 -17.16 14.25 24.49
C ALA A 225 -18.00 15.53 24.38
N LEU A 226 -18.15 16.07 23.16
CA LEU A 226 -19.00 17.24 22.90
C LEU A 226 -20.47 17.00 23.23
N LYS A 227 -21.00 15.80 22.94
CA LYS A 227 -22.39 15.42 23.27
C LYS A 227 -22.60 15.28 24.77
N THR A 228 -21.63 14.73 25.50
CA THR A 228 -21.71 14.49 26.94
C THR A 228 -21.14 15.62 27.80
N LYS A 229 -20.66 16.71 27.18
CA LYS A 229 -19.94 17.82 27.84
C LYS A 229 -18.74 17.36 28.68
N HIS A 230 -18.06 16.32 28.23
CA HIS A 230 -16.79 15.87 28.79
C HIS A 230 -15.60 16.51 28.04
N ASP A 231 -14.41 16.36 28.61
CA ASP A 231 -13.18 16.89 28.03
C ASP A 231 -12.89 16.27 26.65
N THR A 232 -12.53 17.12 25.70
CA THR A 232 -12.21 16.72 24.34
C THR A 232 -10.82 16.09 24.27
N PRO A 233 -10.59 15.13 23.35
CA PRO A 233 -9.26 14.58 23.12
C PRO A 233 -8.28 15.68 22.68
N LYS A 234 -7.05 15.64 23.21
CA LYS A 234 -6.00 16.62 22.91
C LYS A 234 -5.21 16.30 21.63
N TYR A 235 -5.26 15.05 21.21
CA TYR A 235 -4.45 14.45 20.14
C TYR A 235 -5.30 13.50 19.31
N GLY A 236 -4.89 13.29 18.06
CA GLY A 236 -5.58 12.48 17.07
C GLY A 236 -4.63 11.43 16.50
N LEU A 237 -4.34 11.55 15.21
CA LEU A 237 -3.27 10.83 14.52
C LEU A 237 -1.87 11.38 14.85
N ILE A 238 -1.80 12.63 15.30
CA ILE A 238 -0.64 13.30 15.90
C ILE A 238 -0.82 13.25 17.41
#